data_AF-A0A8T3LI21-F1
#
_entry.id   AF-A0A8T3LI21-F1
#
_cell.length_a   1.000
_cell.length_b   1.000
_cell.length_c   1.000
_cell.angle_alpha   90.00
_cell.angle_beta   90.00
_cell.angle_gamma   90.00
#
_symmetry.space_group_name_H-M   'P 1'
#
loop_
_entity.id
_entity.type
_entity.pdbx_description
1 polymer ?
#
loop_
_entity_poly.entity_id
_entity_poly.type
_entity_poly.pdbx_seq_one_letter_code
_entity_poly.pdbx_strand_id
1 'polypeptide(L)'
;DQGYAANPFPTSSAAKPDAVLVKNEEKNASETGSIYSSMTLKDFSKFVKDEIGFSYNGYYRSGWGTASHGSPKSWAIGSLGRFGNEYSGWFDLQLKQRVYNENGKRVDAVVMMDGNVGQQYSTGWFGDNAGGENFMQFSDMYVTTKGFLPFAPEADFWVGKHGAPKIEIQMLDWKTQRTDAAAGVGLENWKVGPGKIDIALVREDVDDYDRSLQNKQQINTNT
;
A
#
# COMPACT_ATOMS: atom_id res chain seq x y z
N ASP A 1 -8.32 44.28 -22.31
CA ASP A 1 -7.77 43.41 -23.37
C ASP A 1 -6.30 43.64 -23.57
N GLN A 2 -5.52 42.64 -23.18
CA GLN A 2 -4.32 42.08 -23.83
C GLN A 2 -3.33 41.54 -22.79
N GLY A 3 -3.00 40.25 -22.91
CA GLY A 3 -1.73 39.72 -22.40
C GLY A 3 -1.80 38.58 -21.39
N TYR A 4 -2.34 37.42 -21.77
CA TYR A 4 -1.81 36.16 -21.24
C TYR A 4 -0.80 35.62 -22.25
N ALA A 5 0.47 35.54 -21.85
CA ALA A 5 1.50 34.86 -22.64
C ALA A 5 1.16 33.37 -22.71
N ALA A 6 1.15 32.82 -23.94
CA ALA A 6 0.94 31.40 -24.15
C ALA A 6 2.06 30.58 -23.49
N ASN A 7 1.67 29.47 -22.86
CA ASN A 7 2.59 28.58 -22.14
C ASN A 7 3.64 27.99 -23.12
N PRO A 8 4.96 28.19 -22.91
CA PRO A 8 6.00 27.83 -23.87
C PRO A 8 6.38 26.34 -23.86
N PHE A 9 5.70 25.51 -23.07
CA PHE A 9 5.97 24.08 -23.00
C PHE A 9 5.16 23.33 -24.05
N PRO A 10 5.78 22.53 -24.93
CA PRO A 10 5.04 21.65 -25.82
C PRO A 10 4.22 20.68 -24.98
N THR A 11 2.90 20.65 -25.21
CA THR A 11 1.97 19.62 -24.74
C THR A 11 2.22 18.30 -25.49
N SER A 12 3.44 17.78 -25.43
CA SER A 12 3.66 16.38 -25.76
C SER A 12 3.12 15.57 -24.59
N SER A 13 1.88 15.08 -24.71
CA SER A 13 1.46 13.96 -23.87
C SER A 13 2.45 12.84 -24.20
N ALA A 14 3.29 12.45 -23.24
CA ALA A 14 4.08 11.24 -23.39
C ALA A 14 3.10 10.10 -23.73
N ALA A 15 3.17 9.60 -24.96
CA ALA A 15 2.33 8.49 -25.38
C ALA A 15 2.65 7.31 -24.48
N LYS A 16 1.63 6.75 -23.84
CA LYS A 16 1.80 5.53 -23.06
C LYS A 16 2.40 4.47 -24.00
N PRO A 17 3.53 3.85 -23.67
CA PRO A 17 4.10 2.83 -24.53
C PRO A 17 3.13 1.66 -24.66
N ASP A 18 2.75 1.33 -25.88
CA ASP A 18 1.77 0.28 -26.17
C ASP A 18 2.34 -1.14 -25.92
N ALA A 19 3.66 -1.27 -25.91
CA ALA A 19 4.35 -2.55 -25.76
C ALA A 19 5.64 -2.45 -24.93
N VAL A 20 5.97 -3.54 -24.26
CA VAL A 20 7.26 -3.79 -23.59
C VAL A 20 8.00 -4.84 -24.42
N LEU A 21 9.27 -4.58 -24.72
CA LEU A 21 10.15 -5.55 -25.36
C LEU A 21 10.68 -6.49 -24.29
N VAL A 22 10.37 -7.78 -24.41
CA VAL A 22 10.90 -8.81 -23.53
C VAL A 22 11.92 -9.63 -24.30
N LYS A 23 13.11 -9.80 -23.73
CA LYS A 23 14.15 -10.68 -24.26
C LYS A 23 13.85 -12.10 -23.80
N ASN A 24 13.51 -12.98 -24.74
CA ASN A 24 13.35 -14.40 -24.44
C ASN A 24 14.70 -15.10 -24.64
N GLU A 25 15.21 -15.77 -23.60
CA GLU A 25 16.39 -16.62 -23.75
C GLU A 25 15.93 -18.06 -24.05
N GLU A 26 15.90 -18.41 -25.34
CA GLU A 26 15.79 -19.81 -25.74
C GLU A 26 17.14 -20.50 -25.54
N LYS A 27 17.18 -21.52 -24.66
CA LYS A 27 18.40 -22.30 -24.36
C LYS A 27 18.98 -23.10 -25.54
N ASN A 28 18.41 -23.01 -26.75
CA ASN A 28 18.87 -23.73 -27.94
C ASN A 28 18.83 -22.90 -29.24
N ALA A 29 18.83 -21.57 -29.18
CA ALA A 29 18.94 -20.75 -30.39
C ALA A 29 20.43 -20.45 -30.68
N SER A 30 20.92 -20.99 -31.80
CA SER A 30 22.22 -20.65 -32.40
C SER A 30 22.41 -19.13 -32.45
N GLU A 31 23.61 -18.68 -32.12
CA GLU A 31 24.06 -17.29 -32.16
C GLU A 31 23.67 -16.61 -33.49
N THR A 32 22.62 -15.79 -33.48
CA THR A 32 22.46 -14.52 -34.23
C THR A 32 20.99 -14.08 -34.22
N GLY A 33 20.67 -13.10 -33.37
CA GLY A 33 19.38 -12.41 -33.36
C GLY A 33 18.72 -12.45 -31.99
N SER A 34 18.75 -11.33 -31.27
CA SER A 34 17.93 -11.18 -30.07
C SER A 34 16.45 -11.29 -30.46
N ILE A 35 15.80 -12.38 -30.07
CA ILE A 35 14.36 -12.56 -30.26
C ILE A 35 13.66 -11.71 -29.20
N TYR A 36 13.36 -10.46 -29.55
CA TYR A 36 12.47 -9.62 -28.77
C TYR A 36 11.03 -9.91 -29.17
N SER A 37 10.21 -10.34 -28.21
CA SER A 37 8.75 -10.37 -28.39
C SER A 37 8.16 -9.05 -27.88
N SER A 38 7.33 -8.41 -28.68
CA SER A 38 6.52 -7.28 -28.23
C SER A 38 5.27 -7.80 -27.53
N MET A 39 5.13 -7.49 -26.25
CA MET A 39 3.93 -7.81 -25.47
C MET A 39 3.30 -6.51 -24.97
N THR A 40 1.98 -6.47 -24.80
CA THR A 40 1.35 -5.31 -24.17
C THR A 40 1.75 -5.24 -22.69
N LEU A 41 1.72 -4.05 -22.09
CA LEU A 41 1.92 -3.89 -20.64
C LEU A 41 0.96 -4.76 -19.81
N LYS A 42 -0.24 -5.02 -20.32
CA LYS A 42 -1.23 -5.87 -19.67
C LYS A 42 -0.80 -7.35 -19.71
N ASP A 43 -0.29 -7.81 -20.84
CA ASP A 43 0.20 -9.19 -21.00
C ASP A 43 1.47 -9.41 -20.19
N PHE A 44 2.38 -8.42 -20.16
CA PHE A 44 3.56 -8.47 -19.29
C PHE A 44 3.18 -8.46 -17.81
N SER A 45 2.24 -7.61 -17.39
CA SER A 45 1.75 -7.60 -16.00
C SER A 45 1.11 -8.94 -15.62
N LYS A 46 0.34 -9.53 -16.53
CA LYS A 46 -0.23 -10.86 -16.34
C LYS A 46 0.85 -11.93 -16.24
N PHE A 47 1.84 -11.92 -17.14
CA PHE A 47 2.99 -12.81 -17.12
C PHE A 47 3.77 -12.74 -15.81
N VAL A 48 4.14 -11.54 -15.33
CA VAL A 48 4.84 -11.36 -14.06
C VAL A 48 4.01 -11.88 -12.88
N LYS A 49 2.69 -11.65 -12.88
CA LYS A 49 1.80 -12.18 -11.84
C LYS A 49 1.65 -13.69 -11.89
N ASP A 50 1.52 -14.26 -13.09
CA ASP A 50 1.21 -15.68 -13.28
C ASP A 50 2.47 -16.55 -13.19
N GLU A 51 3.63 -16.05 -13.60
CA GLU A 51 4.90 -16.78 -13.60
C GLU A 51 5.75 -16.45 -12.37
N ILE A 52 6.09 -15.18 -12.16
CA ILE A 52 6.94 -14.74 -11.04
C ILE A 52 6.13 -14.71 -9.72
N GLY A 53 4.81 -14.49 -9.80
CA GLY A 53 3.98 -14.39 -8.61
C GLY A 53 4.15 -13.07 -7.85
N PHE A 54 4.82 -12.10 -8.46
CA PHE A 54 5.06 -10.80 -7.86
C PHE A 54 3.98 -9.80 -8.26
N SER A 55 3.57 -8.95 -7.32
CA SER A 55 2.69 -7.82 -7.59
C SER A 55 2.99 -6.63 -6.70
N TYR A 56 2.79 -5.45 -7.27
CA TYR A 56 2.82 -4.17 -6.58
C TYR A 56 1.42 -3.56 -6.63
N ASN A 57 0.94 -3.10 -5.48
CA ASN A 57 -0.26 -2.27 -5.33
C ASN A 57 0.08 -1.11 -4.40
N GLY A 58 -0.72 -0.04 -4.45
CA GLY A 58 -0.47 1.10 -3.59
C GLY A 58 -1.44 2.24 -3.80
N TYR A 59 -1.23 3.27 -3.01
CA TYR A 59 -1.86 4.57 -3.09
C TYR A 59 -0.76 5.62 -3.11
N TYR A 60 -0.95 6.70 -3.86
CA TYR A 60 0.03 7.76 -3.94
C TYR A 60 -0.65 9.10 -4.11
N ARG A 61 -0.24 10.07 -3.30
CA ARG A 61 -0.66 11.46 -3.37
C ARG A 61 0.55 12.36 -3.29
N SER A 62 0.59 13.33 -4.18
CA SER A 62 1.52 14.46 -4.13
C SER A 62 0.89 15.66 -4.83
N GLY A 63 1.48 16.84 -4.65
CA GLY A 63 0.94 18.07 -5.17
C GLY A 63 1.82 19.26 -4.82
N TRP A 64 1.30 20.44 -5.09
CA TRP A 64 1.89 21.71 -4.68
C TRP A 64 0.77 22.68 -4.35
N GLY A 65 1.04 23.64 -3.48
CA GLY A 65 0.09 24.67 -3.11
C GLY A 65 0.80 25.91 -2.57
N THR A 66 0.08 27.02 -2.55
CA THR A 66 0.56 28.27 -1.94
C THR A 66 -0.49 28.80 -0.97
N ALA A 67 -0.04 29.58 0.01
CA ALA A 67 -0.91 30.26 0.94
C ALA A 67 -0.44 31.71 1.11
N SER A 68 -1.34 32.57 1.59
CA SER A 68 -1.05 33.99 1.79
C SER A 68 -0.13 34.27 2.98
N HIS A 69 0.05 33.30 3.90
CA HIS A 69 0.77 33.46 5.16
C HIS A 69 1.65 32.23 5.48
N GLY A 70 2.66 31.98 4.64
CA GLY A 70 3.60 30.87 4.81
C GLY A 70 3.19 29.59 4.08
N SER A 71 3.60 28.43 4.59
CA SER A 71 3.25 27.15 3.99
C SER A 71 1.73 26.90 4.06
N PRO A 72 1.13 26.30 3.01
CA PRO A 72 -0.25 25.83 3.07
C PRO A 72 -0.45 24.85 4.23
N LYS A 73 -1.60 24.95 4.90
CA LYS A 73 -1.95 24.08 6.03
C LYS A 73 -3.26 23.38 5.78
N SER A 74 -3.26 22.08 6.00
CA SER A 74 -4.46 21.27 5.92
C SER A 74 -5.38 21.57 7.10
N TRP A 75 -6.69 21.54 6.87
CA TRP A 75 -7.68 21.87 7.89
C TRP A 75 -8.74 20.78 8.04
N ALA A 76 -8.92 20.27 9.25
CA ALA A 76 -9.95 19.27 9.58
C ALA A 76 -9.97 18.05 8.62
N ILE A 77 -8.79 17.49 8.32
CA ILE A 77 -8.65 16.21 7.60
C ILE A 77 -9.42 15.13 8.36
N GLY A 78 -10.13 14.25 7.65
CA GLY A 78 -11.02 13.27 8.27
C GLY A 78 -12.43 13.79 8.55
N SER A 79 -12.75 15.05 8.20
CA SER A 79 -14.09 15.64 8.45
C SER A 79 -14.59 16.62 7.38
N LEU A 80 -13.82 17.65 7.00
CA LEU A 80 -14.29 18.70 6.08
C LEU A 80 -14.28 18.27 4.60
N GLY A 81 -13.45 17.28 4.28
CA GLY A 81 -13.18 16.82 2.93
C GLY A 81 -11.75 17.13 2.48
N ARG A 82 -11.21 16.25 1.64
CA ARG A 82 -9.78 16.26 1.27
C ARG A 82 -9.45 17.00 -0.02
N PHE A 83 -10.43 17.29 -0.86
CA PHE A 83 -10.18 17.94 -2.16
C PHE A 83 -9.58 19.34 -1.99
N GLY A 84 -8.34 19.52 -2.45
CA GLY A 84 -7.61 20.78 -2.32
C GLY A 84 -7.17 21.16 -0.89
N ASN A 85 -7.22 20.21 0.05
CA ASN A 85 -7.03 20.46 1.48
C ASN A 85 -5.94 19.54 2.10
N GLU A 86 -5.12 18.89 1.28
CA GLU A 86 -4.01 18.02 1.71
C GLU A 86 -2.69 18.55 1.14
N TYR A 87 -1.79 19.00 2.01
CA TYR A 87 -0.53 19.65 1.61
C TYR A 87 0.71 18.84 2.00
N SER A 88 0.55 17.52 2.16
CA SER A 88 1.63 16.56 2.28
C SER A 88 1.54 15.50 1.19
N GLY A 89 2.69 14.94 0.85
CA GLY A 89 2.76 13.69 0.09
C GLY A 89 2.41 12.51 0.99
N TRP A 90 1.68 11.54 0.46
CA TRP A 90 1.42 10.26 1.12
C TRP A 90 1.63 9.13 0.13
N PHE A 91 2.22 8.03 0.57
CA PHE A 91 2.33 6.83 -0.23
C PHE A 91 2.02 5.58 0.59
N ASP A 92 1.40 4.61 -0.07
CA ASP A 92 1.28 3.22 0.35
C ASP A 92 1.95 2.35 -0.72
N LEU A 93 2.89 1.51 -0.32
CA LEU A 93 3.66 0.63 -1.17
C LEU A 93 3.47 -0.81 -0.69
N GLN A 94 2.55 -1.54 -1.29
CA GLN A 94 2.31 -2.94 -1.01
C GLN A 94 2.99 -3.83 -2.05
N LEU A 95 3.85 -4.71 -1.58
CA LEU A 95 4.54 -5.74 -2.34
C LEU A 95 4.01 -7.10 -1.91
N LYS A 96 3.58 -7.90 -2.88
CA LYS A 96 3.11 -9.27 -2.65
C LYS A 96 3.89 -10.22 -3.54
N GLN A 97 4.49 -11.23 -2.92
CA GLN A 97 5.23 -12.30 -3.57
C GLN A 97 4.58 -13.64 -3.27
N ARG A 98 4.14 -14.34 -4.30
CA ARG A 98 3.74 -15.75 -4.20
C ARG A 98 4.98 -16.60 -3.99
N VAL A 99 5.05 -17.27 -2.86
CA VAL A 99 6.21 -18.10 -2.48
C VAL A 99 5.95 -19.59 -2.66
N TYR A 100 4.68 -19.99 -2.76
CA TYR A 100 4.28 -21.38 -3.03
C TYR A 100 2.95 -21.42 -3.77
N ASN A 101 2.82 -22.34 -4.75
CA ASN A 101 1.59 -22.55 -5.50
C ASN A 101 1.53 -23.94 -6.15
N GLU A 102 1.10 -24.95 -5.41
CA GLU A 102 0.95 -26.31 -5.92
C GLU A 102 -0.25 -27.01 -5.29
N ASN A 103 -0.89 -27.93 -6.02
CA ASN A 103 -1.96 -28.80 -5.51
C ASN A 103 -3.13 -28.05 -4.86
N GLY A 104 -3.52 -26.90 -5.42
CA GLY A 104 -4.59 -26.06 -4.87
C GLY A 104 -4.22 -25.33 -3.57
N LYS A 105 -2.95 -25.40 -3.15
CA LYS A 105 -2.41 -24.72 -1.98
C LYS A 105 -1.54 -23.56 -2.44
N ARG A 106 -1.74 -22.40 -1.83
CA ARG A 106 -1.03 -21.16 -2.19
C ARG A 106 -0.53 -20.46 -0.93
N VAL A 107 0.66 -19.88 -1.01
CA VAL A 107 1.23 -19.02 0.03
C VAL A 107 1.75 -17.75 -0.61
N ASP A 108 1.34 -16.60 -0.08
CA ASP A 108 1.84 -15.28 -0.47
C ASP A 108 2.48 -14.59 0.75
N ALA A 109 3.68 -14.05 0.57
CA ALA A 109 4.29 -13.11 1.49
C ALA A 109 3.92 -11.68 1.09
N VAL A 110 3.52 -10.86 2.05
CA VAL A 110 3.03 -9.50 1.83
C VAL A 110 3.77 -8.53 2.75
N VAL A 111 4.25 -7.43 2.18
CA VAL A 111 4.83 -6.30 2.91
C VAL A 111 4.17 -5.03 2.39
N MET A 112 3.68 -4.18 3.30
CA MET A 112 3.20 -2.84 2.99
C MET A 112 4.01 -1.82 3.77
N MET A 113 4.51 -0.83 3.05
CA MET A 113 5.20 0.31 3.60
C MET A 113 4.38 1.57 3.30
N ASP A 114 4.07 2.36 4.30
CA ASP A 114 3.42 3.65 4.11
C ASP A 114 4.26 4.77 4.73
N GLY A 115 4.01 5.99 4.28
CA GLY A 115 4.75 7.14 4.76
C GLY A 115 4.20 8.46 4.30
N ASN A 116 4.58 9.49 5.05
CA ASN A 116 4.31 10.88 4.73
C ASN A 116 5.59 11.58 4.26
N VAL A 117 5.43 12.50 3.31
CA VAL A 117 6.50 13.37 2.83
C VAL A 117 6.07 14.83 2.97
N GLY A 118 6.80 15.58 3.76
CA GLY A 118 6.61 17.02 3.94
C GLY A 118 6.95 17.78 2.66
N GLN A 119 6.19 18.84 2.38
CA GLN A 119 6.38 19.68 1.18
C GLN A 119 6.92 21.08 1.52
N GLN A 120 7.10 21.39 2.80
CA GLN A 120 7.48 22.72 3.26
C GLN A 120 8.98 23.01 3.10
N TYR A 121 9.83 21.99 3.27
CA TYR A 121 11.29 22.13 3.27
C TYR A 121 11.92 21.29 2.16
N SER A 122 13.01 21.78 1.58
CA SER A 122 13.75 21.07 0.52
C SER A 122 14.57 19.90 1.05
N THR A 123 15.09 20.00 2.28
CA THR A 123 15.76 18.91 2.96
C THR A 123 14.75 18.11 3.77
N GLY A 124 14.58 16.83 3.45
CA GLY A 124 13.68 15.92 4.14
C GLY A 124 14.36 14.58 4.40
N TRP A 125 14.88 14.39 5.60
CA TRP A 125 15.37 13.08 6.05
C TRP A 125 14.21 12.25 6.59
N PHE A 126 14.22 10.95 6.31
CA PHE A 126 13.31 10.02 6.97
C PHE A 126 13.61 9.99 8.47
N GLY A 127 12.58 10.16 9.29
CA GLY A 127 12.65 10.10 10.74
C GLY A 127 11.46 9.38 11.34
N ASP A 128 11.36 9.43 12.66
CA ASP A 128 10.18 8.99 13.38
C ASP A 128 9.04 10.01 13.27
N ASN A 129 7.85 9.60 13.70
CA ASN A 129 6.67 10.45 13.75
C ASN A 129 6.64 11.37 14.99
N ALA A 130 7.75 11.54 15.72
CA ALA A 130 7.81 12.32 16.96
C ALA A 130 8.09 13.82 16.74
N GLY A 131 8.15 14.25 15.48
CA GLY A 131 8.39 15.65 15.11
C GLY A 131 8.80 15.87 13.65
N GLY A 132 9.06 14.79 12.90
CA GLY A 132 9.34 14.85 11.47
C GLY A 132 8.07 14.77 10.61
N GLU A 133 7.96 15.64 9.60
CA GLU A 133 6.93 15.49 8.55
C GLU A 133 7.24 14.34 7.59
N ASN A 134 8.47 13.81 7.61
CA ASN A 134 8.93 12.77 6.70
C ASN A 134 9.15 11.48 7.50
N PHE A 135 8.29 10.49 7.29
CA PHE A 135 8.43 9.18 7.93
C PHE A 135 8.02 8.06 6.98
N MET A 136 8.49 6.86 7.30
CA MET A 136 8.15 5.61 6.62
C MET A 136 8.03 4.52 7.68
N GLN A 137 7.01 3.67 7.55
CA GLN A 137 6.77 2.56 8.46
C GLN A 137 6.26 1.32 7.71
N PHE A 138 6.34 0.17 8.39
CA PHE A 138 5.71 -1.06 7.93
C PHE A 138 4.27 -1.14 8.46
N SER A 139 3.28 -0.91 7.61
CA SER A 139 1.85 -1.07 7.96
C SER A 139 1.45 -2.53 8.05
N ASP A 140 1.88 -3.32 7.07
CA ASP A 140 1.62 -4.75 6.99
C ASP A 140 2.91 -5.52 6.74
N MET A 141 3.05 -6.67 7.39
CA MET A 141 4.10 -7.64 7.12
C MET A 141 3.60 -9.01 7.58
N TYR A 142 3.10 -9.81 6.64
CA TYR A 142 2.43 -11.06 6.96
C TYR A 142 2.55 -12.08 5.83
N VAL A 143 2.20 -13.33 6.17
CA VAL A 143 2.01 -14.41 5.22
C VAL A 143 0.54 -14.76 5.19
N THR A 144 -0.01 -14.94 4.00
CA THR A 144 -1.37 -15.46 3.80
C THR A 144 -1.35 -16.74 2.99
N THR A 145 -2.26 -17.64 3.32
CA THR A 145 -2.34 -18.99 2.77
C THR A 145 -3.75 -19.32 2.34
N LYS A 146 -3.87 -20.13 1.28
CA LYS A 146 -5.14 -20.65 0.79
C LYS A 146 -5.02 -22.15 0.50
N GLY A 147 -6.08 -22.92 0.76
CA GLY A 147 -6.10 -24.38 0.55
C GLY A 147 -5.48 -25.22 1.67
N PHE A 148 -4.95 -24.60 2.73
CA PHE A 148 -4.29 -25.30 3.84
C PHE A 148 -5.24 -25.74 4.96
N LEU A 149 -6.41 -25.11 5.09
CA LEU A 149 -7.42 -25.44 6.09
C LEU A 149 -8.46 -26.41 5.51
N PRO A 150 -8.51 -27.68 5.95
CA PRO A 150 -9.42 -28.67 5.37
C PRO A 150 -10.90 -28.32 5.53
N PHE A 151 -11.25 -27.63 6.63
CA PHE A 151 -12.62 -27.19 6.91
C PHE A 151 -13.01 -25.91 6.16
N ALA A 152 -12.05 -25.20 5.56
CA ALA A 152 -12.24 -23.93 4.87
C ALA A 152 -11.19 -23.73 3.76
N PRO A 153 -11.13 -24.61 2.74
CA PRO A 153 -10.07 -24.58 1.73
C PRO A 153 -10.05 -23.29 0.90
N GLU A 154 -11.18 -22.60 0.82
CA GLU A 154 -11.35 -21.35 0.09
C GLU A 154 -11.05 -20.08 0.91
N ALA A 155 -10.89 -20.21 2.23
CA ALA A 155 -10.60 -19.09 3.12
C ALA A 155 -9.12 -18.71 3.06
N ASP A 156 -8.84 -17.44 3.31
CA ASP A 156 -7.49 -16.92 3.42
C ASP A 156 -7.08 -16.96 4.90
N PHE A 157 -6.05 -17.73 5.23
CA PHE A 157 -5.51 -17.80 6.58
C PHE A 157 -4.18 -17.05 6.65
N TRP A 158 -4.08 -16.06 7.54
CA TRP A 158 -2.92 -15.21 7.64
C TRP A 158 -2.32 -15.14 9.04
N VAL A 159 -1.01 -14.88 9.09
CA VAL A 159 -0.23 -14.69 10.32
C VAL A 159 0.79 -13.58 10.09
N GLY A 160 0.88 -12.64 11.03
CA GLY A 160 1.86 -11.55 10.99
C GLY A 160 1.26 -10.21 11.42
N LYS A 161 1.91 -9.11 11.03
CA LYS A 161 1.35 -7.78 11.20
C LYS A 161 0.34 -7.52 10.09
N HIS A 162 -0.95 -7.63 10.45
CA HIS A 162 -2.08 -7.39 9.57
C HIS A 162 -3.34 -7.22 10.42
N GLY A 163 -4.35 -6.55 9.88
CA GLY A 163 -5.62 -6.30 10.56
C GLY A 163 -6.80 -6.44 9.62
N ALA A 164 -8.00 -6.41 10.19
CA ALA A 164 -9.23 -6.53 9.41
C ALA A 164 -9.36 -5.41 8.36
N PRO A 165 -10.03 -5.68 7.22
CA PRO A 165 -10.25 -4.69 6.17
C PRO A 165 -10.95 -3.42 6.68
N LYS A 166 -10.33 -2.26 6.44
CA LYS A 166 -10.89 -0.95 6.82
C LYS A 166 -11.80 -0.43 5.72
N ILE A 167 -13.01 0.00 6.06
CA ILE A 167 -13.91 0.71 5.14
C ILE A 167 -13.65 2.21 5.27
N GLU A 168 -13.50 2.89 4.14
CA GLU A 168 -13.16 4.31 4.09
C GLU A 168 -14.17 5.13 3.27
N ILE A 169 -14.54 6.29 3.80
CA ILE A 169 -15.19 7.37 3.05
C ILE A 169 -14.09 8.21 2.40
N GLN A 170 -13.79 7.89 1.14
CA GLN A 170 -12.66 8.44 0.39
C GLN A 170 -12.63 9.97 0.32
N MET A 171 -13.79 10.63 0.16
CA MET A 171 -13.85 12.09 0.07
C MET A 171 -13.40 12.79 1.36
N LEU A 172 -13.54 12.12 2.50
CA LEU A 172 -13.21 12.65 3.82
C LEU A 172 -11.87 12.16 4.35
N ASP A 173 -11.30 11.10 3.76
CA ASP A 173 -10.21 10.32 4.35
C ASP A 173 -10.58 9.80 5.75
N TRP A 174 -11.80 9.26 5.88
CA TRP A 174 -12.33 8.80 7.15
C TRP A 174 -12.62 7.30 7.12
N LYS A 175 -11.94 6.56 8.02
CA LYS A 175 -12.06 5.11 8.16
C LYS A 175 -13.00 4.75 9.31
N THR A 176 -13.94 3.83 9.07
CA THR A 176 -14.93 3.38 10.06
C THR A 176 -14.31 2.54 11.17
N GLN A 177 -13.30 1.72 10.83
CA GLN A 177 -12.52 0.94 11.78
C GLN A 177 -11.16 1.59 12.01
N ARG A 178 -10.88 1.90 13.27
CA ARG A 178 -9.61 2.46 13.77
C ARG A 178 -8.86 1.50 14.68
N THR A 179 -9.27 0.24 14.76
CA THR A 179 -8.51 -0.76 15.49
C THR A 179 -7.16 -0.89 14.80
N ASP A 180 -6.11 -0.49 15.50
CA ASP A 180 -4.76 -0.69 15.05
C ASP A 180 -4.40 -2.16 15.30
N ALA A 181 -3.67 -2.72 14.36
CA ALA A 181 -3.26 -4.12 14.40
C ALA A 181 -1.74 -4.17 14.32
N ALA A 182 -1.12 -4.74 15.35
CA ALA A 182 0.25 -5.22 15.25
C ALA A 182 0.19 -6.70 14.87
N ALA A 183 0.84 -7.57 15.62
CA ALA A 183 0.87 -8.99 15.30
C ALA A 183 -0.48 -9.66 15.58
N GLY A 184 -0.89 -10.56 14.69
CA GLY A 184 -2.11 -11.33 14.87
C GLY A 184 -2.17 -12.56 13.97
N VAL A 185 -3.32 -13.22 14.05
CA VAL A 185 -3.74 -14.29 13.15
C VAL A 185 -5.17 -14.01 12.71
N GLY A 186 -5.50 -14.39 11.49
CA GLY A 186 -6.86 -14.21 11.01
C GLY A 186 -7.25 -15.20 9.93
N LEU A 187 -8.57 -15.35 9.81
CA LEU A 187 -9.25 -16.13 8.81
C LEU A 187 -10.22 -15.21 8.09
N GLU A 188 -9.96 -14.98 6.81
CA GLU A 188 -10.77 -14.12 5.95
C GLU A 188 -11.45 -14.93 4.87
N ASN A 189 -12.53 -14.38 4.32
CA ASN A 189 -13.33 -14.99 3.27
C ASN A 189 -13.90 -16.37 3.63
N TRP A 190 -14.07 -16.68 4.92
CA TRP A 190 -14.58 -17.97 5.33
C TRP A 190 -16.06 -18.09 5.00
N LYS A 191 -16.38 -18.95 4.03
CA LYS A 191 -17.76 -19.18 3.60
C LYS A 191 -18.53 -19.96 4.68
N VAL A 192 -19.53 -19.31 5.27
CA VAL A 192 -20.43 -19.90 6.26
C VAL A 192 -21.86 -19.68 5.79
N GLY A 193 -22.52 -20.76 5.35
CA GLY A 193 -23.87 -20.70 4.77
C GLY A 193 -23.93 -19.83 3.51
N PRO A 194 -24.87 -18.87 3.42
CA PRO A 194 -25.00 -17.97 2.26
C PRO A 194 -23.98 -16.82 2.25
N GLY A 195 -23.20 -16.63 3.32
CA GLY A 195 -22.32 -15.48 3.50
C GLY A 195 -20.84 -15.84 3.70
N LYS A 196 -20.04 -14.80 3.93
CA LYS A 196 -18.63 -14.90 4.33
C LYS A 196 -18.44 -14.21 5.68
N ILE A 197 -17.52 -14.74 6.48
CA ILE A 197 -17.15 -14.20 7.79
C ILE A 197 -15.63 -14.03 7.81
N ASP A 198 -15.19 -12.90 8.35
CA ASP A 198 -13.79 -12.61 8.64
C ASP A 198 -13.62 -12.57 10.16
N ILE A 199 -12.62 -13.26 10.68
CA ILE A 199 -12.31 -13.34 12.11
C ILE A 199 -10.81 -13.14 12.28
N ALA A 200 -10.40 -12.23 13.15
CA ALA A 200 -9.00 -12.04 13.50
C ALA A 200 -8.84 -11.93 15.02
N LEU A 201 -7.68 -12.31 15.50
CA LEU A 201 -7.19 -12.00 16.85
C LEU A 201 -5.89 -11.23 16.69
N VAL A 202 -5.88 -9.98 17.11
CA VAL A 202 -4.75 -9.07 16.98
C VAL A 202 -4.29 -8.58 18.34
N ARG A 203 -2.99 -8.36 18.47
CA ARG A 203 -2.37 -7.73 19.64
C ARG A 203 -1.84 -6.36 19.23
N GLU A 204 -1.98 -5.40 20.13
CA GLU A 204 -1.28 -4.12 20.10
C GLU A 204 -0.75 -3.81 21.51
N ASP A 205 0.52 -3.41 21.59
CA ASP A 205 1.11 -2.96 22.85
C ASP A 205 1.05 -1.44 22.92
N VAL A 206 0.53 -0.93 24.03
CA VAL A 206 0.41 0.50 24.29
C VAL A 206 1.26 0.88 25.49
N ASP A 207 1.86 2.07 25.43
CA ASP A 207 2.54 2.66 26.57
C ASP A 207 1.48 3.31 27.47
N ASP A 208 1.24 2.73 28.65
CA ASP A 208 0.41 3.29 29.70
C ASP A 208 1.23 4.23 30.56
N TYR A 209 0.96 5.52 30.42
CA TYR A 209 1.64 6.57 31.15
C TYR A 209 0.96 6.81 32.50
N ASP A 210 1.77 7.08 33.52
CA ASP A 210 1.23 7.62 34.76
C ASP A 210 0.54 8.98 34.53
N ARG A 211 -0.28 9.42 35.49
CA ARG A 211 -1.01 10.70 35.38
C ARG A 211 -0.09 11.92 35.21
N SER A 212 1.19 11.80 35.56
CA SER A 212 2.18 12.85 35.43
C SER A 212 2.95 12.83 34.09
N LEU A 213 2.71 11.81 33.26
CA LEU A 213 3.39 11.54 31.99
C LEU A 213 4.91 11.39 32.13
N GLN A 214 5.42 11.06 33.31
CA GLN A 214 6.85 10.94 33.57
C GLN A 214 7.33 9.50 33.46
N ASN A 215 6.51 8.54 33.89
CA ASN A 215 6.80 7.13 33.82
C ASN A 215 5.79 6.42 32.91
N LYS A 216 6.22 5.34 32.30
CA LYS A 216 5.38 4.48 31.47
C LYS A 216 5.64 3.01 31.74
N GLN A 217 4.61 2.21 31.55
CA GLN A 217 4.68 0.76 31.47
C GLN A 217 4.07 0.30 30.16
N GLN A 218 4.62 -0.75 29.57
CA GLN A 218 4.03 -1.35 28.38
C GLN A 218 2.90 -2.30 28.78
N ILE A 219 1.74 -2.16 28.15
CA ILE A 219 0.57 -3.02 28.36
C ILE A 219 0.15 -3.65 27.05
N ASN A 220 -0.20 -4.94 27.10
CA ASN A 220 -0.69 -5.68 25.95
C ASN A 220 -2.21 -5.59 25.86
N THR A 221 -2.71 -5.19 24.70
CA THR A 221 -4.14 -5.19 24.38
C THR A 221 -4.39 -6.21 23.28
N ASN A 222 -5.43 -7.03 23.42
CA ASN A 222 -5.81 -8.02 22.40
C ASN A 222 -7.26 -7.75 21.98
N THR A 223 -7.52 -7.77 20.67
CA THR A 223 -8.85 -7.53 20.07
C THR A 223 -9.17 -8.61 19.05
#